data_AF-X1M6Z6-F1
#
_entry.id   AF-X1M6Z6-F1
#
_cell.length_a   1.000
_cell.length_b   1.000
_cell.length_c   1.000
_cell.angle_alpha   90.00
_cell.angle_beta   90.00
_cell.angle_gamma   90.00
#
_symmetry.space_group_name_H-M   'P 1'
#
loop_
_entity.id
_entity.type
_entity.pdbx_description
1 polymer ?
#
loop_
_entity_poly.entity_id
_entity_poly.type
_entity_poly.pdbx_seq_one_letter_code
_entity_poly.pdbx_strand_id
1 'polypeptide(L)'
;MEYDGRGRITALAFKVNMPNGELPIRLPIDAAATLRVLQRQWENREIERKYANEDHAYRVAWRNIFHWVSAQLALLETEMVKMEEIFLPYVITPGGQTIYQVMAEKHFLLGPGEGDEK
;
A
#
# COMPACT_ATOMS: atom_id res chain seq x y z
N MET A 1 6.84 -10.29 -6.26
CA MET A 1 5.86 -9.57 -7.11
C MET A 1 4.68 -10.48 -7.32
N GLU A 2 3.46 -10.00 -7.05
CA GLU A 2 2.23 -10.73 -7.37
C GLU A 2 1.72 -10.28 -8.74
N TYR A 3 1.19 -11.22 -9.53
CA TYR A 3 0.65 -10.97 -10.86
C TYR A 3 -0.83 -11.35 -10.92
N ASP A 4 -1.64 -10.60 -11.67
CA ASP A 4 -3.00 -11.03 -12.03
C ASP A 4 -2.99 -12.10 -13.13
N GLY A 5 -4.17 -12.64 -13.46
CA GLY A 5 -4.34 -13.59 -14.56
C GLY A 5 -4.02 -13.04 -15.96
N ARG A 6 -3.65 -11.76 -16.09
CA ARG A 6 -3.17 -11.11 -17.32
C ARG A 6 -1.67 -10.77 -17.27
N GLY A 7 -0.95 -11.20 -16.21
CA GLY A 7 0.48 -10.94 -16.04
C GLY A 7 0.81 -9.51 -15.62
N ARG A 8 -0.15 -8.72 -15.15
CA ARG A 8 0.08 -7.38 -14.60
C ARG A 8 0.41 -7.46 -13.12
N ILE A 9 1.35 -6.63 -12.65
CA ILE A 9 1.78 -6.65 -11.25
C ILE A 9 0.67 -6.02 -10.39
N THR A 10 0.19 -6.76 -9.40
CA THR A 10 -0.93 -6.36 -8.52
C THR A 10 -0.50 -5.91 -7.13
N ALA A 11 0.73 -6.22 -6.71
CA ALA A 11 1.28 -5.75 -5.46
C ALA A 11 2.80 -5.63 -5.52
N LEU A 12 3.31 -4.58 -4.88
CA LEU A 12 4.74 -4.47 -4.59
C LEU A 12 4.97 -5.05 -3.19
N ALA A 13 5.71 -6.15 -3.15
CA ALA A 13 6.14 -6.76 -1.90
C ALA A 13 7.68 -6.78 -1.86
N PHE A 14 8.24 -6.28 -0.77
CA PHE A 14 9.67 -6.25 -0.51
C PHE A 14 9.93 -6.50 0.97
N LYS A 15 11.18 -6.83 1.29
CA LYS A 15 11.62 -7.04 2.67
C LYS A 15 12.50 -5.88 3.09
N VAL A 16 12.32 -5.43 4.32
CA VAL A 16 13.22 -4.47 4.96
C VAL A 16 14.02 -5.22 6.03
N ASN A 17 15.34 -5.09 5.96
CA ASN A 17 16.25 -5.67 6.95
C ASN A 17 16.32 -4.71 8.14
N MET A 18 15.89 -5.18 9.31
CA MET A 18 16.05 -4.48 10.58
C MET A 18 17.02 -5.24 11.48
N PRO A 19 17.60 -4.59 12.51
CA PRO A 19 18.52 -5.24 13.45
C PRO A 19 17.94 -6.47 14.16
N ASN A 20 16.61 -6.51 14.30
CA ASN A 20 15.83 -7.55 14.98
C ASN A 20 15.14 -8.55 14.03
N GLY A 21 15.31 -8.42 12.71
CA GLY A 21 14.75 -9.37 11.73
C GLY A 21 14.35 -8.74 10.39
N GLU A 22 13.86 -9.58 9.48
CA GLU A 22 13.29 -9.14 8.20
C GLU A 22 11.81 -8.84 8.38
N LEU A 23 11.37 -7.65 7.95
CA LEU A 23 9.95 -7.31 7.88
C LEU A 23 9.44 -7.44 6.44
N PRO A 24 8.55 -8.42 6.16
CA PRO A 24 7.89 -8.51 4.88
C PRO A 24 6.84 -7.40 4.77
N ILE A 25 6.98 -6.55 3.77
CA ILE A 25 6.07 -5.43 3.50
C ILE A 25 5.32 -5.71 2.20
N ARG A 26 4.01 -5.44 2.19
CA ARG A 26 3.15 -5.50 1.01
C ARG A 26 2.39 -4.19 0.85
N LEU A 27 2.77 -3.42 -0.18
CA LEU A 27 2.07 -2.20 -0.52
C LEU A 27 0.82 -2.49 -1.37
N PRO A 28 -0.32 -1.83 -1.06
CA PRO A 28 -1.54 -2.00 -1.83
C PRO A 28 -1.44 -1.26 -3.15
N ILE A 29 -1.79 -1.93 -4.25
CA ILE A 29 -1.92 -1.30 -5.57
C ILE A 29 -3.24 -1.75 -6.17
N ASP A 30 -4.21 -0.82 -6.28
CA ASP A 30 -5.51 -1.10 -6.87
C ASP A 30 -5.70 -0.26 -8.15
N ALA A 31 -5.26 -0.84 -9.27
CA ALA A 31 -5.48 -0.26 -10.59
C ALA A 31 -6.97 -0.24 -10.98
N ALA A 32 -7.79 -1.16 -10.45
CA ALA A 32 -9.22 -1.20 -10.72
C ALA A 32 -9.96 -0.07 -10.00
N ALA A 33 -9.60 0.22 -8.74
CA ALA A 33 -10.08 1.42 -8.04
C ALA A 33 -9.70 2.69 -8.78
N THR A 34 -8.45 2.78 -9.23
CA THR A 34 -7.98 3.91 -10.03
C THR A 34 -8.80 4.06 -11.31
N LEU A 35 -9.11 2.98 -12.01
CA LEU A 35 -9.96 3.00 -13.20
C LEU A 35 -11.38 3.50 -12.90
N ARG A 36 -12.00 3.03 -11.81
CA ARG A 36 -13.34 3.48 -11.39
C ARG A 36 -13.37 5.00 -11.14
N VAL A 37 -12.33 5.55 -10.53
CA VAL A 37 -12.19 7.00 -10.32
C VAL A 37 -12.05 7.72 -11.66
N LEU A 38 -11.17 7.26 -12.55
CA LEU A 38 -10.97 7.88 -13.87
C LEU A 38 -12.24 7.82 -14.74
N GLN A 39 -13.02 6.74 -14.65
CA GLN A 39 -14.32 6.62 -15.32
C GLN A 39 -15.31 7.66 -14.80
N ARG A 40 -15.40 7.83 -13.47
CA ARG A 40 -16.25 8.85 -12.86
C ARG A 40 -15.83 10.27 -13.25
N GLN A 41 -14.53 10.56 -13.27
CA GLN A 41 -14.01 11.86 -13.71
C GLN A 41 -14.34 12.14 -15.18
N TRP A 42 -14.30 11.10 -16.03
CA TRP A 42 -14.73 11.22 -17.41
C TRP A 42 -16.24 11.50 -17.52
N GLU A 43 -17.08 10.79 -16.75
CA GLU A 43 -18.53 11.02 -16.70
C GLU A 43 -18.86 12.47 -16.26
N ASN A 44 -18.08 13.00 -15.30
CA ASN A 44 -18.16 14.39 -14.84
C ASN A 44 -17.56 15.42 -15.82
N ARG A 45 -17.01 14.98 -16.96
CA ARG A 45 -16.33 15.82 -17.97
C ARG A 45 -15.08 16.53 -17.45
N GLU A 46 -14.45 16.01 -16.41
CA GLU A 46 -13.18 16.53 -15.86
C GLU A 46 -11.98 16.11 -16.72
N ILE A 47 -12.08 14.95 -17.38
CA ILE A 47 -11.02 14.39 -18.22
C ILE A 47 -11.56 13.86 -19.55
N GLU A 48 -10.69 13.79 -20.56
CA GLU A 48 -11.00 13.14 -21.84
C GLU A 48 -11.14 11.62 -21.70
N ARG A 49 -12.03 11.01 -22.51
CA ARG A 49 -12.28 9.55 -22.52
C ARG A 49 -11.00 8.72 -22.66
N LYS A 50 -10.01 9.22 -23.40
CA LYS A 50 -8.72 8.54 -23.64
C LYS A 50 -7.94 8.27 -22.35
N TYR A 51 -8.23 8.96 -21.25
CA TYR A 51 -7.59 8.73 -19.95
C TYR A 51 -8.33 7.71 -19.07
N ALA A 52 -9.60 7.43 -19.35
CA ALA A 52 -10.44 6.50 -18.59
C ALA A 52 -10.35 5.05 -19.12
N ASN A 53 -9.12 4.54 -19.33
CA ASN A 53 -8.85 3.17 -19.80
C ASN A 53 -7.94 2.40 -18.83
N GLU A 54 -7.96 1.07 -18.91
CA GLU A 54 -7.21 0.18 -18.00
C GLU A 54 -5.70 0.45 -17.98
N ASP A 55 -5.07 0.62 -19.16
CA ASP A 55 -3.62 0.80 -19.24
C ASP A 55 -3.17 2.15 -18.65
N HIS A 56 -3.97 3.19 -18.84
CA HIS A 56 -3.74 4.49 -18.22
C HIS A 56 -3.92 4.40 -16.70
N ALA A 57 -5.01 3.77 -16.23
CA ALA A 57 -5.27 3.56 -14.82
C ALA A 57 -4.13 2.79 -14.12
N TYR A 58 -3.62 1.74 -14.77
CA TYR A 58 -2.47 0.98 -14.28
C TYR A 58 -1.22 1.86 -14.13
N ARG A 59 -0.87 2.64 -15.16
CA ARG A 59 0.29 3.57 -15.09
C ARG A 59 0.11 4.65 -14.04
N VAL A 60 -1.11 5.16 -13.86
CA VAL A 60 -1.43 6.17 -12.83
C VAL A 60 -1.29 5.57 -11.43
N ALA A 61 -1.88 4.39 -11.19
CA ALA A 61 -1.79 3.70 -9.90
C ALA A 61 -0.33 3.46 -9.48
N TRP A 62 0.50 2.94 -10.39
CA TRP A 62 1.92 2.70 -10.13
C TRP A 62 2.70 3.98 -9.86
N ARG A 63 2.40 5.05 -10.61
CA ARG A 63 3.07 6.34 -10.42
C ARG A 63 2.69 7.00 -9.10
N ASN A 64 1.44 6.87 -8.66
CA ASN A 64 1.02 7.36 -7.35
C ASN A 64 1.79 6.63 -6.23
N ILE A 65 1.92 5.31 -6.33
CA ILE A 65 2.67 4.52 -5.34
C ILE A 65 4.15 4.88 -5.37
N PHE A 66 4.75 5.02 -6.55
CA PHE A 66 6.13 5.47 -6.67
C PHE A 66 6.35 6.83 -5.99
N HIS A 67 5.53 7.84 -6.31
CA HIS A 67 5.64 9.17 -5.70
C HIS A 67 5.44 9.15 -4.19
N TRP A 68 4.48 8.35 -3.70
CA TRP A 68 4.27 8.18 -2.27
C TRP A 68 5.50 7.56 -1.60
N VAL A 69 6.02 6.43 -2.11
CA VAL A 69 7.23 5.79 -1.56
C VAL A 69 8.42 6.74 -1.59
N SER A 70 8.65 7.46 -2.70
CA SER A 70 9.75 8.43 -2.81
C SER A 70 9.64 9.54 -1.76
N ALA A 71 8.43 10.04 -1.49
CA ALA A 71 8.22 11.04 -0.44
C ALA A 71 8.52 10.48 0.96
N GLN A 72 8.10 9.23 1.24
CA GLN A 72 8.41 8.58 2.52
C GLN A 72 9.93 8.35 2.70
N LEU A 73 10.62 7.94 1.64
CA LEU A 73 12.08 7.77 1.67
C LEU A 73 12.80 9.10 1.91
N ALA A 74 12.35 10.20 1.30
CA ALA A 74 12.91 11.52 1.57
C ALA A 74 12.77 11.92 3.05
N LEU A 75 11.63 11.62 3.68
CA LEU A 75 11.44 11.89 5.12
C LEU A 75 12.33 11.00 6.01
N LEU A 76 12.56 9.76 5.59
CA LEU A 76 13.47 8.84 6.26
C LEU A 76 14.92 9.33 6.17
N GLU A 77 15.34 9.81 4.99
CA GLU A 77 16.67 10.39 4.75
C GLU A 77 16.92 11.66 5.57
N THR A 78 15.87 12.44 5.85
CA THR A 78 15.94 13.61 6.73
C THR A 78 15.70 13.28 8.20
N GLU A 79 15.69 11.99 8.58
CA GLU A 79 15.46 11.49 9.95
C GLU A 79 14.16 12.00 10.61
N MET A 80 13.18 12.42 9.81
CA MET A 80 11.89 12.94 10.30
C MET A 80 10.93 11.84 10.74
N VAL A 81 11.14 10.64 10.20
CA VAL A 81 10.33 9.43 10.46
C VAL A 81 11.23 8.22 10.45
N LYS A 82 10.82 7.15 11.13
CA LYS A 82 11.49 5.84 11.09
C LYS A 82 10.81 4.91 10.08
N MET A 83 11.53 3.87 9.64
CA MET A 83 10.98 2.89 8.67
C MET A 83 9.72 2.22 9.21
N GLU A 84 9.69 1.90 10.50
CA GLU A 84 8.56 1.30 11.20
C GLU A 84 7.33 2.20 11.12
N GLU A 85 7.48 3.51 11.33
CA GLU A 85 6.34 4.45 11.33
C GLU A 85 5.64 4.52 9.96
N ILE A 86 6.40 4.35 8.89
CA ILE A 86 5.88 4.38 7.52
C ILE A 86 5.26 3.04 7.13
N PHE A 87 5.99 1.95 7.40
CA PHE A 87 5.70 0.65 6.81
C PHE A 87 4.94 -0.31 7.72
N LEU A 88 4.83 -0.04 9.03
CA LEU A 88 4.13 -0.90 9.99
C LEU A 88 2.72 -1.32 9.50
N PRO A 89 1.86 -0.44 8.97
CA PRO A 89 0.52 -0.84 8.51
C PRO A 89 0.55 -1.89 7.38
N TYR A 90 1.65 -1.95 6.64
CA TYR A 90 1.84 -2.81 5.47
C TYR A 90 2.68 -4.07 5.77
N VAL A 91 3.13 -4.25 7.02
CA VAL A 91 3.83 -5.45 7.46
C VAL A 91 2.89 -6.63 7.40
N ILE A 92 3.33 -7.72 6.77
CA ILE A 92 2.59 -8.97 6.69
C ILE A 92 2.80 -9.74 8.00
N THR A 93 1.69 -10.06 8.66
CA THR A 93 1.66 -10.91 9.86
C THR A 93 1.84 -12.38 9.48
N PRO A 94 2.14 -13.28 10.43
CA PRO A 94 2.20 -14.72 10.16
C PRO A 94 0.92 -15.30 9.54
N GLY A 95 -0.24 -14.65 9.74
CA GLY A 95 -1.52 -15.02 9.12
C GLY A 95 -1.67 -14.60 7.66
N GLY A 96 -0.67 -13.95 7.05
CA GLY A 96 -0.70 -13.50 5.65
C GLY A 96 -1.43 -12.18 5.41
N GLN A 97 -2.04 -11.59 6.45
CA GLN A 97 -2.71 -10.29 6.41
C GLN A 97 -1.75 -9.18 6.82
N THR A 98 -1.96 -7.96 6.31
CA THR A 98 -1.21 -6.79 6.80
C THR A 98 -1.69 -6.37 8.19
N ILE A 99 -0.83 -5.70 8.98
CA ILE A 99 -1.24 -5.14 10.28
C ILE A 99 -2.45 -4.22 10.13
N TYR A 100 -2.51 -3.43 9.06
CA TYR A 100 -3.69 -2.61 8.75
C TYR A 100 -4.96 -3.45 8.62
N GLN A 101 -4.92 -4.58 7.91
CA GLN A 101 -6.09 -5.45 7.73
C GLN A 101 -6.55 -6.03 9.07
N VAL A 102 -5.63 -6.51 9.90
CA VAL A 102 -5.93 -7.03 11.24
C VAL A 102 -6.56 -5.94 12.12
N MET A 103 -6.04 -4.72 12.06
CA MET A 103 -6.59 -3.58 12.81
C MET A 103 -7.95 -3.16 12.28
N ALA A 104 -8.16 -3.14 10.96
CA ALA A 104 -9.43 -2.80 10.35
C ALA A 104 -10.54 -3.78 10.74
N GLU A 105 -10.24 -5.09 10.79
CA GLU A 105 -11.17 -6.12 11.28
C GLU A 105 -11.56 -5.92 12.74
N LYS A 106 -10.65 -5.40 13.57
CA LYS A 106 -10.89 -5.06 14.97
C LYS A 106 -11.46 -3.65 15.17
N HIS A 107 -11.92 -2.98 14.10
CA HIS A 107 -12.42 -1.59 14.15
C HIS A 107 -11.41 -0.60 14.75
N PHE A 108 -10.11 -0.84 14.53
CA PHE A 108 -9.00 -0.08 15.11
C PHE A 108 -8.98 -0.02 16.64
N LEU A 109 -9.71 -0.93 17.30
CA LEU A 109 -9.62 -1.10 18.74
C LEU A 109 -8.34 -1.85 19.05
N LEU A 110 -7.47 -1.21 19.83
CA LEU A 110 -6.41 -1.91 20.52
C LEU A 110 -7.09 -2.83 21.55
N GLY A 111 -6.76 -4.12 21.50
CA GLY A 111 -7.26 -5.06 22.50
C GLY A 111 -6.88 -4.59 23.91
N PRO A 112 -7.54 -5.11 24.97
CA PRO A 112 -7.08 -4.86 26.33
C PRO A 112 -5.58 -5.20 26.38
N GLY A 113 -4.78 -4.23 26.81
CA GLY A 113 -3.33 -4.39 26.92
C GLY A 113 -3.03 -5.32 28.09
N GLU A 114 -3.15 -6.63 27.84
CA GLU A 114 -2.61 -7.63 28.75
C GLU A 114 -1.11 -7.65 28.52
N GLY A 115 -0.37 -6.96 29.40
CA GLY A 115 1.04 -7.24 29.55
C GLY A 115 1.16 -8.68 30.02
N ASP A 116 1.87 -9.52 29.27
CA ASP A 116 2.37 -10.79 29.79
C ASP A 116 3.23 -10.43 31.02
N GLU A 117 2.66 -10.52 32.21
CA GLU A 117 3.43 -10.59 33.46
C GLU A 117 4.21 -11.92 33.40
N LYS A 118 5.48 -11.83 33.03
CA LYS A 118 6.49 -12.85 33.30
C LYS A 118 7.69 -12.23 33.97
#